data_AF-A0A1H5ZE12-F1
#
_entry.id   AF-A0A1H5ZE12-F1
#
_cell.length_a   1.000
_cell.length_b   1.000
_cell.length_c   1.000
_cell.angle_alpha   90.00
_cell.angle_beta   90.00
_cell.angle_gamma   90.00
#
_symmetry.space_group_name_H-M   'P 1'
#
loop_
_entity.id
_entity.type
_entity.pdbx_description
1 polymer ?
#
loop_
_entity_poly.entity_id
_entity_poly.type
_entity_poly.pdbx_seq_one_letter_code
_entity_poly.pdbx_strand_id
1 'polypeptide(L)'
;MTTQRQIVRLLEQYCGRDDLLIRGHDVYLVPIGHVVRGFSIYRTGEKDRFDIATFCGSSFDSTLESPRGISSIDRYENWLPRWTHPDLQHDFDRLIQQYIVPTLTCLDLKTLLPKSDARWQGPEVPFAGSFRMPHMSAPVYAALGDFVSADKQLDVLTLIPRGHRIMEPVLAALLDDLRPLIRANDRPGVADLLHKWEAAAMSRWALADHWRPTPFPLERQLPA
;
A
#
# COMPACT_ATOMS: atom_id res chain seq x y z
N MET A 1 -4.26 29.06 -3.22
CA MET A 1 -3.81 27.74 -2.78
C MET A 1 -4.76 27.20 -1.71
N THR A 2 -5.16 25.94 -1.84
CA THR A 2 -5.89 25.19 -0.81
C THR A 2 -5.10 25.13 0.50
N THR A 3 -5.79 25.26 1.64
CA THR A 3 -5.18 25.28 2.98
C THR A 3 -5.31 23.93 3.68
N GLN A 4 -4.35 23.61 4.56
CA GLN A 4 -4.43 22.43 5.43
C GLN A 4 -5.72 22.44 6.27
N ARG A 5 -6.16 23.62 6.71
CA ARG A 5 -7.39 23.79 7.50
C ARG A 5 -8.65 23.38 6.75
N GLN A 6 -8.72 23.62 5.43
CA GLN A 6 -9.85 23.18 4.62
C GLN A 6 -9.92 21.65 4.54
N ILE A 7 -8.75 20.99 4.37
CA ILE A 7 -8.66 19.52 4.33
C ILE A 7 -9.07 18.93 5.67
N VAL A 8 -8.54 19.44 6.78
CA VAL A 8 -8.90 18.98 8.12
C VAL A 8 -10.41 19.12 8.34
N ARG A 9 -11.01 20.26 8.01
CA ARG A 9 -12.45 20.48 8.14
C ARG A 9 -13.29 19.50 7.30
N LEU A 10 -12.85 19.17 6.09
CA LEU A 10 -13.52 18.17 5.25
C LEU A 10 -13.44 16.77 5.89
N LEU A 11 -12.36 16.46 6.59
CA LEU A 11 -12.14 15.16 7.22
C LEU A 11 -12.76 15.04 8.63
N GLU A 12 -13.06 16.15 9.30
CA GLU A 12 -13.56 16.18 10.69
C GLU A 12 -14.79 15.30 10.94
N GLN A 13 -15.70 15.16 9.98
CA GLN A 13 -16.91 14.33 10.15
C GLN A 13 -16.64 12.82 10.18
N TYR A 14 -15.47 12.39 9.70
CA TYR A 14 -15.09 10.97 9.74
C TYR A 14 -14.30 10.66 11.02
N CYS A 15 -14.02 11.66 11.87
CA CYS A 15 -13.43 11.43 13.19
C CYS A 15 -14.35 10.55 14.03
N GLY A 16 -13.82 9.45 14.55
CA GLY A 16 -14.57 8.49 15.38
C GLY A 16 -15.25 7.38 14.61
N ARG A 17 -15.11 7.31 13.27
CA ARG A 17 -15.45 6.09 12.54
C ARG A 17 -14.49 4.96 12.86
N ASP A 18 -15.03 3.77 13.08
CA ASP A 18 -14.25 2.58 13.45
C ASP A 18 -13.51 1.94 12.26
N ASP A 19 -13.86 2.32 11.02
CA ASP A 19 -13.31 1.78 9.77
C ASP A 19 -12.28 2.70 9.09
N LEU A 20 -12.10 3.93 9.60
CA LEU A 20 -11.18 4.93 9.04
C LEU A 20 -10.28 5.54 10.13
N LEU A 21 -8.99 5.65 9.81
CA LEU A 21 -8.00 6.36 10.62
C LEU A 21 -7.49 7.59 9.87
N ILE A 22 -7.65 8.76 10.48
CA ILE A 22 -7.23 10.04 9.89
C ILE A 22 -5.89 10.48 10.49
N ARG A 23 -4.88 10.71 9.63
CA ARG A 23 -3.57 11.24 10.01
C ARG A 23 -3.16 12.37 9.06
N GLY A 24 -3.43 13.60 9.49
CA GLY A 24 -3.12 14.79 8.71
C GLY A 24 -4.00 14.88 7.46
N HIS A 25 -3.43 14.57 6.30
CA HIS A 25 -4.15 14.55 5.02
C HIS A 25 -4.34 13.14 4.45
N ASP A 26 -3.82 12.11 5.15
CA ASP A 26 -3.99 10.71 4.81
C ASP A 26 -5.13 10.12 5.63
N VAL A 27 -5.93 9.28 4.97
CA VAL A 27 -7.00 8.48 5.56
C VAL A 27 -6.70 7.02 5.26
N TYR A 28 -6.52 6.23 6.31
CA TYR A 28 -6.23 4.80 6.23
C TYR A 28 -7.49 4.00 6.51
N LEU A 29 -7.68 2.89 5.80
CA LEU A 29 -8.70 1.90 6.13
C LEU A 29 -8.18 1.02 7.27
N VAL A 30 -9.02 0.79 8.28
CA VAL A 30 -8.71 -0.08 9.43
C VAL A 30 -9.70 -1.24 9.52
N PRO A 31 -9.30 -2.40 10.11
CA PRO A 31 -7.97 -2.71 10.65
C PRO A 31 -6.90 -2.84 9.57
N ILE A 32 -5.66 -2.48 9.92
CA ILE A 32 -4.49 -2.63 9.05
C ILE A 32 -3.93 -4.04 9.22
N GLY A 33 -3.67 -4.73 8.11
CA GLY A 33 -2.97 -6.02 8.07
C GLY A 33 -1.82 -5.95 7.07
N HIS A 34 -1.61 -7.03 6.32
CA HIS A 34 -0.55 -7.15 5.30
C HIS A 34 -0.59 -6.11 4.17
N VAL A 35 -1.76 -5.50 3.94
CA VAL A 35 -1.95 -4.47 2.92
C VAL A 35 -2.45 -3.19 3.60
N VAL A 36 -1.64 -2.15 3.53
CA VAL A 36 -2.00 -0.80 3.92
C VAL A 36 -2.76 -0.15 2.77
N ARG A 37 -3.92 0.42 3.07
CA ARG A 37 -4.86 0.94 2.07
C ARG A 37 -5.41 2.26 2.55
N GLY A 38 -5.58 3.21 1.65
CA GLY A 38 -6.10 4.51 2.04
C GLY A 38 -6.18 5.48 0.88
N PHE A 39 -6.41 6.74 1.23
CA PHE A 39 -6.36 7.85 0.30
C PHE A 39 -5.82 9.10 0.98
N SER A 40 -5.27 10.00 0.18
CA SER A 40 -4.70 11.26 0.59
C SER A 40 -5.41 12.40 -0.12
N ILE A 41 -5.59 13.52 0.57
CA ILE A 41 -6.08 14.76 -0.05
C ILE A 41 -4.90 15.72 -0.25
N TYR A 42 -4.62 16.06 -1.51
CA TYR A 42 -3.54 16.95 -1.89
C TYR A 42 -4.02 18.36 -2.17
N ARG A 43 -3.20 19.33 -1.75
CA ARG A 43 -3.37 20.73 -2.14
C ARG A 43 -2.93 20.91 -3.58
N THR A 44 -3.68 21.71 -4.34
CA THR A 44 -3.27 22.15 -5.68
C THR A 44 -2.84 23.62 -5.65
N GLY A 45 -2.21 24.07 -6.74
CA GLY A 45 -1.92 25.50 -6.94
C GLY A 45 -3.20 26.35 -7.02
N GLU A 46 -4.30 25.76 -7.49
CA GLU A 46 -5.60 26.40 -7.58
C GLU A 46 -6.24 26.55 -6.18
N LYS A 47 -6.77 27.75 -5.86
CA LYS A 47 -7.37 28.03 -4.54
C LYS A 47 -8.63 27.21 -4.28
N ASP A 48 -9.37 26.92 -5.33
CA ASP A 48 -10.68 26.29 -5.27
C ASP A 48 -10.62 24.80 -5.57
N ARG A 49 -9.45 24.16 -5.57
CA ARG A 49 -9.30 22.76 -5.98
C ARG A 49 -8.39 21.96 -5.07
N PHE A 50 -8.73 20.70 -4.86
CA PHE A 50 -7.85 19.69 -4.28
C PHE A 50 -7.76 18.49 -5.22
N ASP A 51 -6.81 17.59 -4.98
CA ASP A 51 -6.77 16.30 -5.65
C ASP A 51 -6.90 15.20 -4.59
N ILE A 52 -7.45 14.05 -4.95
CA ILE A 52 -7.44 12.85 -4.13
C ILE A 52 -6.53 11.85 -4.81
N ALA A 53 -5.64 11.23 -4.05
CA ALA A 53 -4.95 10.04 -4.53
C ALA A 53 -5.26 8.88 -3.59
N THR A 54 -5.79 7.79 -4.12
CA THR A 54 -5.82 6.55 -3.36
C THR A 54 -4.41 5.97 -3.31
N PHE A 55 -4.16 5.09 -2.35
CA PHE A 55 -2.89 4.39 -2.24
C PHE A 55 -3.06 2.98 -1.68
N CYS A 56 -2.13 2.10 -2.06
CA CYS A 56 -1.95 0.79 -1.44
C CYS A 56 -0.48 0.38 -1.36
N GLY A 57 -0.10 -0.20 -0.23
CA GLY A 57 1.24 -0.69 0.05
C GLY A 57 1.22 -2.05 0.76
N SER A 58 2.30 -2.82 0.67
CA SER A 58 2.55 -3.91 1.61
C SER A 58 3.04 -3.32 2.93
N SER A 59 2.52 -3.81 4.04
CA SER A 59 2.94 -3.40 5.39
C SER A 59 4.35 -3.88 5.76
N PHE A 60 4.91 -4.83 5.02
CA PHE A 60 6.22 -5.46 5.24
C PHE A 60 7.24 -5.07 4.16
N ASP A 61 7.16 -3.85 3.62
CA ASP A 61 8.18 -3.34 2.70
C ASP A 61 9.52 -3.13 3.44
N SER A 62 10.60 -3.68 2.89
CA SER A 62 11.95 -3.58 3.45
C SER A 62 12.51 -2.16 3.45
N THR A 63 11.95 -1.25 2.63
CA THR A 63 12.41 0.15 2.55
C THR A 63 11.93 1.00 3.72
N LEU A 64 10.80 0.64 4.34
CA LEU A 64 10.10 1.40 5.38
C LEU A 64 9.81 2.88 5.00
N GLU A 65 9.91 3.26 3.72
CA GLU A 65 9.94 4.67 3.31
C GLU A 65 8.58 5.35 3.47
N SER A 66 7.49 4.65 3.14
CA SER A 66 6.14 5.23 3.18
C SER A 66 5.06 4.14 3.33
N PRO A 67 4.05 4.35 4.19
CA PRO A 67 2.90 3.44 4.31
C PRO A 67 2.04 3.41 3.04
N ARG A 68 2.21 4.42 2.16
CA ARG A 68 1.37 4.57 0.96
C ARG A 68 1.72 3.58 -0.15
N GLY A 69 2.92 3.02 -0.15
CA GLY A 69 3.39 2.19 -1.27
C GLY A 69 3.18 2.90 -2.60
N ILE A 70 2.26 2.38 -3.41
CA ILE A 70 1.87 2.97 -4.70
C ILE A 70 0.62 3.84 -4.54
N SER A 71 0.71 5.06 -5.03
CA SER A 71 -0.42 6.00 -5.10
C SER A 71 -0.89 6.22 -6.54
N SER A 72 -2.20 6.27 -6.73
CA SER A 72 -2.84 6.70 -7.99
C SER A 72 -3.58 8.00 -7.73
N ILE A 73 -3.30 9.04 -8.51
CA ILE A 73 -4.17 10.24 -8.52
C ILE A 73 -5.42 9.85 -9.31
N ASP A 74 -6.47 9.50 -8.59
CA ASP A 74 -7.70 9.05 -9.19
C ASP A 74 -8.48 10.25 -9.69
N ARG A 75 -8.71 10.27 -11.00
CA ARG A 75 -9.67 11.17 -11.62
C ARG A 75 -10.98 10.41 -11.76
N TYR A 76 -11.77 10.40 -10.69
CA TYR A 76 -13.14 9.89 -10.73
C TYR A 76 -13.90 10.67 -11.82
N GLU A 77 -14.51 9.97 -12.77
CA GLU A 77 -15.08 10.51 -14.01
C GLU A 77 -15.80 11.86 -13.79
N ASN A 78 -15.28 12.93 -14.41
CA ASN A 78 -15.83 14.30 -14.37
C ASN A 78 -15.94 14.95 -12.98
N TRP A 79 -15.44 14.33 -11.92
CA TRP A 79 -15.43 14.92 -10.59
C TRP A 79 -14.11 15.66 -10.35
N LEU A 80 -14.14 16.97 -10.54
CA LEU A 80 -13.07 17.87 -10.13
C LEU A 80 -13.51 18.53 -8.81
N PRO A 81 -12.99 18.09 -7.67
CA PRO A 81 -13.48 18.59 -6.39
C PRO A 81 -13.16 20.08 -6.25
N ARG A 82 -14.21 20.86 -5.98
CA ARG A 82 -14.12 22.29 -5.74
C ARG A 82 -14.55 22.67 -4.34
N TRP A 83 -13.76 23.52 -3.67
CA TRP A 83 -14.09 23.98 -2.32
C TRP A 83 -15.38 24.79 -2.27
N THR A 84 -15.69 25.51 -3.34
CA THR A 84 -16.89 26.33 -3.48
C THR A 84 -18.12 25.57 -3.97
N HIS A 85 -18.01 24.26 -4.28
CA HIS A 85 -19.16 23.48 -4.71
C HIS A 85 -20.18 23.38 -3.55
N PRO A 86 -21.46 23.75 -3.75
CA PRO A 86 -22.45 23.81 -2.66
C PRO A 86 -22.68 22.44 -2.03
N ASP A 87 -22.60 21.38 -2.83
CA ASP A 87 -22.80 19.99 -2.39
C ASP A 87 -21.48 19.25 -2.16
N LEU A 88 -20.35 19.97 -2.02
CA LEU A 88 -19.02 19.36 -1.84
C LEU A 88 -19.04 18.24 -0.80
N GLN A 89 -19.72 18.49 0.32
CA GLN A 89 -19.79 17.53 1.42
C GLN A 89 -20.51 16.25 0.99
N HIS A 90 -21.73 16.39 0.46
CA HIS A 90 -22.52 15.27 0.00
C HIS A 90 -21.82 14.46 -1.10
N ASP A 91 -21.19 15.14 -2.05
CA ASP A 91 -20.44 14.49 -3.13
C ASP A 91 -19.19 13.77 -2.61
N PHE A 92 -18.49 14.35 -1.63
CA PHE A 92 -17.33 13.73 -0.99
C PHE A 92 -17.71 12.48 -0.19
N ASP A 93 -18.82 12.53 0.55
CA ASP A 93 -19.39 11.37 1.24
C ASP A 93 -19.75 10.26 0.26
N ARG A 94 -20.45 10.61 -0.82
CA ARG A 94 -20.80 9.66 -1.88
C ARG A 94 -19.55 9.03 -2.47
N LEU A 95 -18.52 9.83 -2.76
CA LEU A 95 -17.26 9.35 -3.31
C LEU A 95 -16.59 8.34 -2.37
N ILE A 96 -16.45 8.68 -1.09
CA ILE A 96 -15.81 7.80 -0.10
C ILE A 96 -16.59 6.49 0.02
N GLN A 97 -17.90 6.57 0.20
CA GLN A 97 -18.74 5.43 0.54
C GLN A 97 -19.04 4.51 -0.64
N GLN A 98 -19.24 5.07 -1.83
CA GLN A 98 -19.65 4.29 -3.01
C GLN A 98 -18.47 3.85 -3.87
N TYR A 99 -17.33 4.54 -3.79
CA TYR A 99 -16.20 4.29 -4.68
C TYR A 99 -14.92 3.96 -3.91
N ILE A 100 -14.40 4.88 -3.09
CA ILE A 100 -13.07 4.72 -2.48
C ILE A 100 -13.02 3.50 -1.53
N VAL A 101 -13.88 3.48 -0.50
CA VAL A 101 -13.86 2.42 0.51
C VAL A 101 -14.16 1.04 -0.10
N PRO A 102 -15.21 0.87 -0.94
CA PRO A 102 -15.46 -0.42 -1.59
C PRO A 102 -14.29 -0.90 -2.46
N THR A 103 -13.70 -0.01 -3.25
CA THR A 103 -12.57 -0.35 -4.14
C THR A 103 -11.35 -0.79 -3.33
N LEU A 104 -11.00 -0.03 -2.29
CA LEU A 104 -9.84 -0.33 -1.47
C LEU A 104 -10.05 -1.60 -0.63
N THR A 105 -11.27 -1.88 -0.16
CA THR A 105 -11.56 -3.07 0.66
C THR A 105 -11.32 -4.37 -0.12
N CYS A 106 -11.49 -4.36 -1.43
CA CYS A 106 -11.23 -5.51 -2.32
C CYS A 106 -9.74 -5.79 -2.54
N LEU A 107 -8.83 -4.92 -2.10
CA LEU A 107 -7.39 -5.09 -2.29
C LEU A 107 -6.80 -6.06 -1.26
N ASP A 108 -6.05 -7.04 -1.76
CA ASP A 108 -5.26 -8.02 -1.01
C ASP A 108 -3.84 -8.18 -1.61
N LEU A 109 -3.01 -9.05 -1.02
CA LEU A 109 -1.65 -9.30 -1.50
C LEU A 109 -1.57 -9.72 -2.97
N LYS A 110 -2.52 -10.52 -3.45
CA LYS A 110 -2.54 -10.99 -4.84
C LYS A 110 -2.89 -9.85 -5.79
N THR A 111 -3.72 -8.89 -5.37
CA THR A 111 -4.04 -7.72 -6.18
C THR A 111 -2.84 -6.79 -6.41
N LEU A 112 -1.85 -6.80 -5.50
CA LEU A 112 -0.64 -5.97 -5.62
C LEU A 112 0.30 -6.45 -6.72
N LEU A 113 0.36 -7.77 -6.95
CA LEU A 113 1.30 -8.37 -7.88
C LEU A 113 1.05 -8.00 -9.35
N PRO A 114 2.11 -7.82 -10.17
CA PRO A 114 1.96 -7.62 -11.60
C PRO A 114 1.25 -8.81 -12.25
N LYS A 115 0.24 -8.52 -13.08
CA LYS A 115 -0.44 -9.55 -13.87
C LYS A 115 0.41 -9.87 -15.09
N SER A 116 0.71 -11.16 -15.30
CA SER A 116 1.63 -11.64 -16.35
C SER A 116 1.08 -11.47 -17.77
N ASP A 117 -0.24 -11.35 -17.96
CA ASP A 117 -0.87 -11.21 -19.27
C ASP A 117 -2.09 -10.28 -19.25
N ALA A 118 -2.19 -9.46 -20.30
CA ALA A 118 -3.35 -8.75 -20.87
C ALA A 118 -4.44 -8.15 -19.94
N ARG A 119 -4.60 -6.83 -20.06
CA ARG A 119 -5.85 -6.05 -19.91
C ARG A 119 -6.86 -6.64 -18.92
N TRP A 120 -6.74 -6.25 -17.66
CA TRP A 120 -7.78 -6.49 -16.70
C TRP A 120 -9.12 -5.86 -17.18
N GLN A 121 -10.18 -6.69 -17.26
CA GLN A 121 -11.53 -6.31 -17.68
C GLN A 121 -12.51 -6.19 -16.51
N GLY A 122 -12.01 -5.98 -15.28
CA GLY A 122 -12.87 -5.72 -14.12
C GLY A 122 -13.18 -4.22 -13.95
N PRO A 123 -13.92 -3.84 -12.88
CA PRO A 123 -14.26 -2.44 -12.59
C PRO A 123 -13.05 -1.59 -12.17
N GLU A 124 -12.49 -0.76 -13.06
CA GLU A 124 -11.22 0.01 -12.92
C GLU A 124 -10.63 0.10 -11.49
N VAL A 125 -9.95 -0.95 -11.02
CA VAL A 125 -9.23 -0.89 -9.74
C VAL A 125 -7.92 -0.15 -10.02
N PRO A 126 -7.66 1.03 -9.42
CA PRO A 126 -6.52 1.89 -9.78
C PRO A 126 -5.14 1.24 -9.58
N PHE A 127 -5.10 0.10 -8.88
CA PHE A 127 -3.87 -0.55 -8.41
C PHE A 127 -3.58 -1.93 -9.03
N ALA A 128 -4.43 -2.42 -9.93
CA ALA A 128 -4.26 -3.76 -10.47
C ALA A 128 -2.91 -3.89 -11.21
N GLY A 129 -1.99 -4.68 -10.65
CA GLY A 129 -0.67 -4.93 -11.25
C GLY A 129 0.37 -3.82 -11.03
N SER A 130 0.23 -3.05 -9.95
CA SER A 130 1.06 -1.86 -9.73
C SER A 130 2.46 -2.16 -9.17
N PHE A 131 2.71 -3.28 -8.49
CA PHE A 131 4.03 -3.60 -7.93
C PHE A 131 4.97 -4.14 -9.03
N ARG A 132 5.29 -3.30 -10.01
CA ARG A 132 6.17 -3.66 -11.14
C ARG A 132 7.65 -3.66 -10.74
N MET A 133 7.99 -2.94 -9.67
CA MET A 133 9.37 -2.83 -9.21
C MET A 133 9.76 -4.11 -8.46
N PRO A 134 10.88 -4.78 -8.82
CA PRO A 134 11.24 -6.06 -8.23
C PRO A 134 11.40 -6.03 -6.71
N HIS A 135 11.86 -4.90 -6.15
CA HIS A 135 12.00 -4.74 -4.71
C HIS A 135 10.67 -4.68 -3.96
N MET A 136 9.58 -4.27 -4.63
CA MET A 136 8.23 -4.27 -4.06
C MET A 136 7.54 -5.62 -4.24
N SER A 137 7.72 -6.28 -5.39
CA SER A 137 7.03 -7.54 -5.70
C SER A 137 7.67 -8.77 -5.07
N ALA A 138 9.00 -8.81 -4.89
CA ALA A 138 9.69 -9.98 -4.32
C ALA A 138 9.17 -10.37 -2.92
N PRO A 139 9.03 -9.43 -1.95
CA PRO A 139 8.46 -9.76 -0.64
C PRO A 139 7.02 -10.26 -0.73
N VAL A 140 6.21 -9.72 -1.66
CA VAL A 140 4.81 -10.14 -1.83
C VAL A 140 4.71 -11.56 -2.40
N TYR A 141 5.53 -11.92 -3.38
CA TYR A 141 5.63 -13.31 -3.86
C TYR A 141 6.08 -14.25 -2.73
N ALA A 142 7.07 -13.85 -1.94
CA ALA A 142 7.53 -14.61 -0.79
C ALA A 142 6.41 -14.81 0.26
N ALA A 143 5.67 -13.75 0.59
CA ALA A 143 4.51 -13.78 1.49
C ALA A 143 3.40 -14.75 1.03
N LEU A 144 3.26 -14.93 -0.29
CA LEU A 144 2.32 -15.86 -0.91
C LEU A 144 2.83 -17.31 -0.98
N GLY A 145 4.11 -17.54 -0.66
CA GLY A 145 4.78 -18.84 -0.78
C GLY A 145 5.33 -19.14 -2.18
N ASP A 146 5.26 -18.19 -3.11
CA ASP A 146 5.78 -18.34 -4.47
C ASP A 146 7.27 -17.93 -4.53
N PHE A 147 8.10 -18.81 -3.99
CA PHE A 147 9.55 -18.59 -3.89
C PHE A 147 10.26 -18.57 -5.24
N VAL A 148 9.69 -19.24 -6.25
CA VAL A 148 10.22 -19.22 -7.62
C VAL A 148 10.05 -17.84 -8.24
N SER A 149 8.84 -17.26 -8.19
CA SER A 149 8.61 -15.92 -8.68
C SER A 149 9.37 -14.87 -7.87
N ALA A 150 9.46 -15.05 -6.54
CA ALA A 150 10.23 -14.17 -5.68
C ALA A 150 11.72 -14.15 -6.05
N ASP A 151 12.37 -15.32 -6.21
CA ASP A 151 13.80 -15.39 -6.58
C ASP A 151 14.06 -14.77 -7.97
N LYS A 152 13.12 -14.92 -8.91
CA LYS A 152 13.19 -14.28 -10.23
C LYS A 152 13.17 -12.75 -10.14
N GLN A 153 12.38 -12.16 -9.23
CA GLN A 153 12.42 -10.71 -8.99
C GLN A 153 13.76 -10.30 -8.38
N LEU A 154 14.28 -11.10 -7.45
CA LEU A 154 15.57 -10.86 -6.80
C LEU A 154 16.76 -10.97 -7.77
N ASP A 155 16.68 -11.82 -8.80
CA ASP A 155 17.67 -11.87 -9.88
C ASP A 155 17.84 -10.51 -10.56
N VAL A 156 16.74 -9.80 -10.85
CA VAL A 156 16.78 -8.48 -11.47
C VAL A 156 17.53 -7.48 -10.58
N LEU A 157 17.35 -7.56 -9.26
CA LEU A 157 18.03 -6.67 -8.31
C LEU A 157 19.53 -6.93 -8.23
N THR A 158 20.04 -8.10 -8.62
CA THR A 158 21.50 -8.37 -8.65
C THR A 158 22.23 -7.57 -9.73
N LEU A 159 21.50 -7.04 -10.71
CA LEU A 159 22.04 -6.18 -11.76
C LEU A 159 22.32 -4.76 -11.26
N ILE A 160 21.79 -4.39 -10.09
CA ILE A 160 21.99 -3.07 -9.49
C ILE A 160 23.33 -3.09 -8.75
N PRO A 161 24.28 -2.18 -9.06
CA PRO A 161 25.56 -2.11 -8.36
C PRO A 161 25.38 -1.85 -6.85
N ARG A 162 26.16 -2.57 -6.03
CA ARG A 162 26.25 -2.31 -4.59
C ARG A 162 26.93 -0.96 -4.31
N GLY A 163 26.62 -0.40 -3.15
CA GLY A 163 27.14 0.89 -2.69
C GLY A 163 26.29 2.10 -3.07
N HIS A 164 25.15 1.90 -3.74
CA HIS A 164 24.21 2.99 -4.03
C HIS A 164 23.54 3.46 -2.74
N ARG A 165 23.82 4.69 -2.28
CA ARG A 165 23.39 5.21 -0.97
C ARG A 165 21.91 4.97 -0.63
N ILE A 166 21.01 5.12 -1.59
CA ILE A 166 19.56 4.97 -1.38
C ILE A 166 19.13 3.50 -1.49
N MET A 167 19.79 2.71 -2.34
CA MET A 167 19.32 1.35 -2.66
C MET A 167 20.04 0.28 -1.88
N GLU A 168 21.22 0.55 -1.34
CA GLU A 168 22.00 -0.41 -0.57
C GLU A 168 21.21 -1.02 0.60
N PRO A 169 20.43 -0.26 1.41
CA PRO A 169 19.63 -0.87 2.48
C PRO A 169 18.56 -1.84 1.94
N VAL A 170 17.94 -1.49 0.82
CA VAL A 170 16.91 -2.31 0.16
C VAL A 170 17.53 -3.57 -0.44
N LEU A 171 18.68 -3.43 -1.10
CA LEU A 171 19.44 -4.55 -1.65
C LEU A 171 19.92 -5.47 -0.54
N ALA A 172 20.39 -4.95 0.58
CA ALA A 172 20.81 -5.76 1.72
C ALA A 172 19.64 -6.57 2.29
N ALA A 173 18.52 -5.91 2.60
CA ALA A 173 17.34 -6.60 3.12
C ALA A 173 16.79 -7.67 2.16
N LEU A 174 16.85 -7.43 0.84
CA LEU A 174 16.27 -8.36 -0.13
C LEU A 174 17.24 -9.46 -0.58
N LEU A 175 18.49 -9.12 -0.88
CA LEU A 175 19.47 -10.05 -1.44
C LEU A 175 20.28 -10.78 -0.35
N ASP A 176 20.51 -10.12 0.78
CA ASP A 176 21.37 -10.66 1.83
C ASP A 176 20.52 -11.32 2.94
N ASP A 177 19.32 -10.79 3.25
CA ASP A 177 18.44 -11.38 4.28
C ASP A 177 17.36 -12.31 3.68
N LEU A 178 16.52 -11.81 2.76
CA LEU A 178 15.36 -12.58 2.27
C LEU A 178 15.75 -13.69 1.28
N ARG A 179 16.65 -13.40 0.33
CA ARG A 179 17.02 -14.33 -0.74
C ARG A 179 17.59 -15.66 -0.24
N PRO A 180 18.50 -15.70 0.75
CA PRO A 180 19.03 -16.96 1.25
C PRO A 180 17.93 -17.87 1.83
N LEU A 181 16.96 -17.29 2.54
CA LEU A 181 15.83 -18.02 3.11
C LEU A 181 14.94 -18.62 2.01
N ILE A 182 14.64 -17.82 0.98
CA ILE A 182 13.90 -18.28 -0.21
C ILE A 182 14.62 -19.46 -0.89
N ARG A 183 15.94 -19.35 -1.11
CA ARG A 183 16.73 -20.39 -1.78
C ARG A 183 16.89 -21.67 -0.95
N ALA A 184 16.88 -21.53 0.38
CA ALA A 184 16.83 -22.67 1.30
C ALA A 184 15.42 -23.27 1.42
N ASN A 185 14.41 -22.66 0.79
CA ASN A 185 12.99 -22.98 0.98
C ASN A 185 12.57 -22.92 2.47
N ASP A 186 13.21 -22.04 3.24
CA ASP A 186 12.97 -21.84 4.67
C ASP A 186 11.72 -20.99 4.88
N ARG A 187 10.55 -21.64 4.78
CA ARG A 187 9.25 -20.98 4.97
C ARG A 187 9.11 -20.32 6.34
N PRO A 188 9.41 -20.99 7.48
CA PRO A 188 9.39 -20.34 8.78
C PRO A 188 10.31 -19.10 8.83
N GLY A 189 11.54 -19.22 8.35
CA GLY A 189 12.48 -18.08 8.33
C GLY A 189 11.98 -16.90 7.49
N VAL A 190 11.37 -17.17 6.33
CA VAL A 190 10.74 -16.12 5.51
C VAL A 190 9.58 -15.46 6.27
N ALA A 191 8.69 -16.24 6.89
CA ALA A 191 7.56 -15.69 7.65
C ALA A 191 8.06 -14.80 8.81
N ASP A 192 9.04 -15.27 9.58
CA ASP A 192 9.63 -14.52 10.69
C ASP A 192 10.24 -13.19 10.22
N LEU A 193 10.98 -13.22 9.10
CA LEU A 193 11.56 -12.01 8.51
C LEU A 193 10.49 -11.00 8.09
N LEU A 194 9.42 -11.47 7.42
CA LEU A 194 8.34 -10.62 6.96
C LEU A 194 7.52 -10.04 8.13
N HIS A 195 7.25 -10.81 9.18
CA HIS A 195 6.61 -10.32 10.40
C HIS A 195 7.46 -9.26 11.10
N LYS A 196 8.77 -9.45 11.14
CA LYS A 196 9.72 -8.46 11.69
C LYS A 196 9.67 -7.15 10.90
N TRP A 197 9.66 -7.22 9.57
CA TRP A 197 9.52 -6.03 8.72
C TRP A 197 8.16 -5.36 8.91
N GLU A 198 7.07 -6.13 8.97
CA GLU A 198 5.73 -5.61 9.23
C GLU A 198 5.66 -4.83 10.55
N ALA A 199 6.14 -5.43 11.64
CA ALA A 199 6.15 -4.80 12.95
C ALA A 199 6.97 -3.49 12.97
N ALA A 200 8.15 -3.51 12.33
CA ALA A 200 9.01 -2.33 12.22
C ALA A 200 8.33 -1.19 11.44
N ALA A 201 7.63 -1.52 10.35
CA ALA A 201 6.89 -0.55 9.55
C ALA A 201 5.72 0.05 10.32
N MET A 202 4.89 -0.77 10.98
CA MET A 202 3.75 -0.30 11.77
C MET A 202 4.19 0.62 12.90
N SER A 203 5.31 0.30 13.56
CA SER A 203 5.91 1.18 14.56
C SER A 203 6.40 2.50 13.96
N ARG A 204 7.13 2.44 12.84
CA ARG A 204 7.70 3.63 12.19
C ARG A 204 6.62 4.59 11.67
N TRP A 205 5.54 4.05 11.14
CA TRP A 205 4.43 4.84 10.57
C TRP A 205 3.40 5.28 11.61
N ALA A 206 3.61 4.94 12.90
CA ALA A 206 2.67 5.22 13.99
C ALA A 206 1.26 4.66 13.72
N LEU A 207 1.21 3.44 13.17
CA LEU A 207 -0.02 2.71 12.82
C LEU A 207 -0.24 1.47 13.72
N ALA A 208 0.68 1.19 14.65
CA ALA A 208 0.68 -0.01 15.50
C ALA A 208 -0.66 -0.22 16.25
N ASP A 209 -1.29 0.83 16.77
CA ASP A 209 -2.55 0.73 17.53
C ASP A 209 -3.74 0.24 16.68
N HIS A 210 -3.63 0.31 15.36
CA HIS A 210 -4.67 -0.09 14.41
C HIS A 210 -4.26 -1.29 13.55
N TRP A 211 -3.06 -1.81 13.78
CA TRP A 211 -2.53 -3.00 13.13
C TRP A 211 -3.02 -4.26 13.85
N ARG A 212 -3.46 -5.24 13.06
CA ARG A 212 -3.82 -6.57 13.53
C ARG A 212 -2.91 -7.58 12.83
N PRO A 213 -1.84 -8.07 13.49
CA PRO A 213 -1.00 -9.09 12.92
C PRO A 213 -1.83 -10.35 12.62
N THR A 214 -1.64 -10.90 11.43
CA THR A 214 -2.28 -12.14 10.99
C THR A 214 -1.23 -13.05 10.33
N PRO A 215 -1.43 -14.37 10.30
CA PRO A 215 -0.51 -15.23 9.56
C PRO A 215 -0.53 -14.91 8.06
N PHE A 216 0.65 -14.81 7.46
CA PHE A 216 0.86 -14.73 6.04
C PHE A 216 0.32 -15.97 5.32
N PRO A 217 -0.06 -15.87 4.04
CA PRO A 217 -0.49 -17.03 3.26
C PRO A 217 0.53 -18.18 3.23
N LEU A 218 1.84 -17.89 3.22
CA LEU A 218 2.88 -18.93 3.23
C LEU A 218 2.86 -19.82 4.49
N GLU A 219 2.42 -19.29 5.63
CA GLU A 219 2.38 -19.99 6.91
C GLU A 219 1.26 -21.04 6.94
N ARG A 220 0.23 -20.86 6.10
CA ARG A 220 -0.90 -21.78 5.99
C ARG A 220 -0.66 -22.94 5.03
N GLN A 221 0.46 -22.90 4.30
CA GLN A 221 0.85 -23.91 3.31
C GLN A 221 1.86 -24.93 3.86
N LEU A 222 2.19 -24.85 5.15
CA LEU A 222 3.06 -25.85 5.79
C LEU A 222 2.33 -27.21 5.82
N PRO A 223 2.96 -28.30 5.35
CA PRO A 223 2.39 -29.63 5.54
C PRO A 223 2.30 -29.92 7.05
N ALA A 224 1.20 -30.56 7.45
CA ALA A 224 1.00 -31.06 8.80
C ALA A 224 2.05 -32.11 9.18
#